data_AF-A0A5K1GFB6-F1
#
_entry.id   AF-A0A5K1GFB6-F1
#
_cell.length_a   1.000
_cell.length_b   1.000
_cell.length_c   1.000
_cell.angle_alpha   90.00
_cell.angle_beta   90.00
_cell.angle_gamma   90.00
#
_symmetry.space_group_name_H-M   'P 1'
#
loop_
_entity.id
_entity.type
_entity.pdbx_description
1 polymer ?
#
loop_
_entity_poly.entity_id
_entity_poly.type
_entity_poly.pdbx_seq_one_letter_code
_entity_poly.pdbx_strand_id
1 'polypeptide(L)'
;IGNALLDDETDQNGMIDYAWDHAVISDGLYHSIKKHCNFSHVNQTEECEAAINGYYAVYDIIDMYSLYTPTCTSGGGSRSRRPIPGVAPKVLAKF
;
A
#
# COMPACT_ATOMS: atom_id res chain seq x y z
N ILE A 1 -3.33 -11.67 -17.59
CA ILE A 1 -2.74 -11.31 -16.28
C ILE A 1 -3.76 -10.43 -15.58
N GLY A 2 -4.12 -10.70 -14.33
CA GLY A 2 -5.10 -9.90 -13.57
C GLY A 2 -4.49 -9.43 -12.26
N ASN A 3 -4.61 -8.13 -11.95
CA ASN A 3 -4.09 -7.45 -10.76
C ASN A 3 -2.69 -7.94 -10.33
N ALA A 4 -1.77 -8.02 -11.29
CA ALA A 4 -0.42 -8.49 -11.03
C ALA A 4 0.53 -7.31 -10.85
N LEU A 5 1.61 -7.57 -10.10
CA LEU A 5 2.81 -6.74 -10.13
C LEU A 5 3.44 -6.84 -11.52
N LEU A 6 3.68 -5.68 -12.15
CA LEU A 6 4.26 -5.56 -13.49
C LEU A 6 5.58 -4.79 -13.45
N ASP A 7 5.61 -3.65 -12.75
CA ASP A 7 6.75 -2.77 -12.66
C ASP A 7 6.73 -2.03 -11.31
N ASP A 8 7.79 -2.20 -10.53
CA ASP A 8 7.84 -1.73 -9.14
C ASP A 8 7.57 -0.23 -9.00
N GLU A 9 8.09 0.60 -9.92
CA GLU A 9 7.96 2.05 -9.82
C GLU A 9 6.52 2.50 -10.11
N THR A 10 5.97 2.04 -11.23
CA THR A 10 4.63 2.41 -11.67
C THR A 10 3.56 1.80 -10.76
N ASP A 11 3.76 0.57 -10.30
CA ASP A 11 2.85 -0.08 -9.35
C ASP A 11 2.83 0.66 -7.99
N GLN A 12 3.98 1.09 -7.47
CA GLN A 12 4.04 1.87 -6.22
C GLN A 12 3.39 3.24 -6.37
N ASN A 13 3.69 3.96 -7.44
CA ASN A 13 3.02 5.23 -7.72
C ASN A 13 1.50 5.05 -7.84
N GLY A 14 1.06 4.05 -8.59
CA GLY A 14 -0.35 3.74 -8.80
C GLY A 14 -1.06 3.37 -7.51
N MET A 15 -0.42 2.66 -6.58
CA MET A 15 -1.00 2.35 -5.27
C MET A 15 -1.25 3.60 -4.42
N ILE A 16 -0.30 4.54 -4.41
CA ILE A 16 -0.44 5.80 -3.66
C ILE A 16 -1.51 6.69 -4.28
N ASP A 17 -1.52 6.82 -5.61
CA ASP A 17 -2.52 7.60 -6.34
C ASP A 17 -3.93 6.99 -6.15
N TYR A 18 -4.05 5.65 -6.25
CA TYR A 18 -5.31 4.93 -5.99
C TYR A 18 -5.86 5.21 -4.59
N ALA A 19 -5.02 5.11 -3.56
CA ALA A 19 -5.44 5.36 -2.19
C ALA A 19 -5.89 6.81 -1.97
N TRP A 20 -5.24 7.77 -2.61
CA TRP A 20 -5.65 9.18 -2.51
C TRP A 20 -6.97 9.42 -3.26
N ASP A 21 -7.11 8.95 -4.51
CA ASP A 21 -8.32 9.10 -5.32
C ASP A 21 -9.55 8.42 -4.71
N HIS A 22 -9.33 7.40 -3.87
CA HIS A 22 -10.39 6.67 -3.16
C HIS A 22 -10.59 7.18 -1.72
N ALA A 23 -10.01 8.33 -1.36
CA ALA A 23 -10.10 8.95 -0.04
C ALA A 23 -9.65 8.04 1.13
N VAL A 24 -8.74 7.11 0.85
CA VAL A 24 -8.15 6.19 1.82
C VAL A 24 -7.05 6.89 2.64
N ILE A 25 -6.32 7.82 2.02
CA ILE A 25 -5.30 8.65 2.67
C ILE A 25 -5.61 10.14 2.53
N SER A 26 -5.08 10.94 3.45
CA SER A 26 -5.27 12.40 3.44
C SER A 26 -4.37 13.09 2.41
N ASP A 27 -4.78 14.29 1.99
CA ASP A 27 -3.95 15.16 1.13
C ASP A 27 -2.55 15.38 1.71
N GLY A 28 -2.45 15.64 3.01
CA GLY A 28 -1.16 15.86 3.67
C GLY A 28 -0.24 14.64 3.56
N LEU A 29 -0.78 13.44 3.75
CA LEU A 29 -0.03 12.20 3.62
C LEU A 29 0.35 11.93 2.16
N TYR A 30 -0.57 12.12 1.22
CA TYR A 30 -0.31 11.98 -0.21
C TYR A 30 0.84 12.89 -0.66
N HIS A 31 0.77 14.20 -0.34
CA HIS A 31 1.81 15.15 -0.70
C HIS A 31 3.15 14.83 -0.01
N SER A 32 3.12 14.35 1.24
CA SER A 32 4.33 13.91 1.94
C SER A 32 5.00 12.75 1.20
N ILE A 33 4.24 11.76 0.77
CA ILE A 33 4.77 10.61 0.01
C ILE A 33 5.32 11.07 -1.34
N LYS A 34 4.56 11.85 -2.13
CA LYS A 34 5.02 12.34 -3.45
C LYS A 34 6.24 13.25 -3.36
N LYS A 35 6.45 13.92 -2.22
CA LYS A 35 7.60 14.80 -2.00
C LYS A 35 8.85 14.03 -1.55
N HIS A 36 8.69 13.04 -0.69
CA HIS A 36 9.83 12.40 -0.01
C HIS A 36 10.23 11.05 -0.61
N CYS A 37 9.32 10.37 -1.32
CA CYS A 37 9.58 9.06 -1.90
C CYS A 37 9.97 9.14 -3.38
N ASN A 38 11.00 8.38 -3.76
CA ASN A 38 11.36 8.17 -5.15
C ASN A 38 11.35 6.66 -5.45
N PHE A 39 10.24 6.18 -6.01
CA PHE A 39 10.00 4.76 -6.24
C PHE A 39 10.87 4.12 -7.35
N SER A 40 11.62 4.92 -8.13
CA SER A 40 12.65 4.41 -9.03
C SER A 40 13.88 3.88 -8.28
N HIS A 41 14.02 4.20 -6.98
CA HIS A 41 15.12 3.75 -6.13
C HIS A 41 14.68 2.71 -5.09
N VAL A 42 15.52 1.71 -4.84
CA VAL A 42 15.26 0.69 -3.81
C VAL A 42 15.46 1.25 -2.40
N ASN A 43 16.48 2.12 -2.22
CA ASN A 43 16.79 2.72 -0.94
C ASN A 43 16.06 4.06 -0.81
N GLN A 44 15.14 4.13 0.15
CA GLN A 44 14.37 5.33 0.47
C GLN A 44 15.01 6.10 1.63
N THR A 45 14.67 7.38 1.76
CA THR A 45 15.07 8.18 2.92
C THR A 45 14.20 7.86 4.12
N GLU A 46 14.64 8.24 5.32
CA GLU A 46 13.88 8.06 6.56
C GLU A 46 12.53 8.79 6.50
N GLU A 47 12.45 9.95 5.85
CA GLU A 47 11.22 10.70 5.67
C GLU A 47 10.23 9.96 4.77
N CYS A 48 10.71 9.30 3.71
CA CYS A 48 9.85 8.44 2.89
C CYS A 48 9.37 7.24 3.69
N GLU A 49 10.25 6.57 4.44
CA GLU A 49 9.85 5.43 5.28
C GLU A 49 8.78 5.84 6.32
N ALA A 50 8.93 7.02 6.94
CA ALA A 50 7.92 7.57 7.84
C ALA A 50 6.59 7.86 7.14
N ALA A 51 6.62 8.42 5.92
CA ALA A 51 5.42 8.69 5.14
C ALA A 51 4.72 7.38 4.70
N ILE A 52 5.48 6.38 4.27
CA ILE A 52 4.97 5.07 3.89
C ILE A 52 4.38 4.32 5.10
N ASN A 53 4.97 4.43 6.29
CA ASN A 53 4.36 3.91 7.52
C ASN A 53 2.97 4.51 7.78
N GLY A 54 2.77 5.80 7.48
CA GLY A 54 1.46 6.43 7.56
C GLY A 54 0.44 5.84 6.58
N TYR A 55 0.88 5.47 5.37
CA TYR A 55 0.06 4.76 4.40
C TYR A 55 -0.32 3.35 4.89
N TYR A 56 0.63 2.62 5.48
CA TYR A 56 0.38 1.26 5.99
C TYR A 56 -0.55 1.18 7.18
N ALA A 57 -0.59 2.21 8.03
CA ALA A 57 -1.54 2.25 9.14
C ALA A 57 -3.01 2.09 8.67
N VAL A 58 -3.31 2.42 7.41
CA VAL A 58 -4.64 2.25 6.84
C VAL A 58 -4.97 0.77 6.53
N TYR A 59 -3.97 -0.08 6.26
CA TYR A 59 -4.16 -1.53 6.00
C TYR A 59 -4.67 -2.30 7.22
N ASP A 60 -4.56 -1.72 8.42
CA ASP A 60 -5.11 -2.28 9.65
C ASP A 60 -6.60 -1.97 9.83
N ILE A 61 -7.12 -1.01 9.08
CA ILE A 61 -8.50 -0.51 9.18
C ILE A 61 -9.35 -1.06 8.02
N ILE A 62 -8.80 -1.09 6.80
CA ILE A 62 -9.51 -1.52 5.58
C ILE A 62 -8.92 -2.79 4.96
N ASP A 63 -9.72 -3.48 4.16
CA ASP A 63 -9.21 -4.51 3.26
C ASP A 63 -8.75 -3.90 1.94
N MET A 64 -7.44 -3.71 1.78
CA MET A 64 -6.86 -3.12 0.56
C MET A 64 -7.10 -3.99 -0.69
N TYR A 65 -7.36 -5.29 -0.53
CA TYR A 65 -7.72 -6.15 -1.67
C TYR A 65 -9.17 -5.96 -2.12
N SER A 66 -10.02 -5.37 -1.28
CA SER A 66 -11.44 -5.23 -1.55
C SER A 66 -12.11 -4.11 -0.75
N LEU A 67 -11.82 -2.86 -1.14
CA LEU A 67 -12.17 -1.64 -0.42
C LEU A 67 -13.67 -1.48 -0.05
N TYR A 68 -14.57 -1.95 -0.91
CA TYR A 68 -16.03 -1.76 -0.75
C TYR A 68 -16.76 -3.00 -0.24
N THR A 69 -16.03 -4.02 0.22
CA THR A 69 -16.64 -5.24 0.76
C THR A 69 -16.58 -5.25 2.27
N PRO A 70 -17.60 -5.83 2.94
CA PRO A 70 -17.58 -5.95 4.38
C PRO A 70 -16.50 -6.95 4.82
N THR A 71 -15.85 -6.68 5.94
CA THR A 71 -14.94 -7.65 6.55
C THR A 71 -15.74 -8.81 7.14
N CYS A 72 -15.22 -10.03 6.99
CA CYS A 72 -15.81 -11.20 7.65
C CYS A 72 -15.64 -11.09 9.18
N THR A 73 -16.76 -11.16 9.89
CA THR A 73 -16.85 -11.05 11.36
C THR A 73 -16.97 -12.40 12.07
N SER A 74 -17.15 -13.50 11.33
CA SER A 74 -17.25 -14.85 11.90
C SER A 74 -15.88 -15.39 12.30
N GLY A 75 -15.73 -15.80 13.56
CA GLY A 75 -14.50 -16.36 14.15
C GLY A 75 -14.01 -17.68 13.52
N GLY A 76 -14.68 -18.20 12.48
CA GLY A 76 -14.23 -19.34 11.68
C GLY A 76 -13.49 -18.96 10.37
N GLY A 77 -13.46 -17.68 10.01
CA GLY A 77 -12.72 -17.21 8.84
C GLY A 77 -11.24 -17.08 9.16
N SER A 78 -10.41 -17.98 8.63
CA SER A 78 -8.96 -17.81 8.67
C SER A 78 -8.57 -16.56 7.87
N ARG A 79 -8.30 -15.44 8.55
CA ARG A 79 -7.53 -14.31 7.98
C ARG A 79 -6.07 -14.76 7.88
N SER A 80 -5.78 -15.76 7.06
CA SER A 80 -4.41 -16.02 6.65
C SER A 80 -4.09 -14.97 5.58
N ARG A 81 -3.76 -13.75 6.01
CA ARG A 81 -2.96 -12.82 5.20
C ARG A 81 -1.60 -13.50 5.04
N ARG A 82 -1.49 -14.46 4.13
CA ARG A 82 -0.20 -15.03 3.76
C ARG A 82 0.46 -13.99 2.86
N PRO A 83 1.56 -13.36 3.29
CA PRO A 83 2.37 -12.59 2.36
C PRO A 83 2.80 -13.58 1.28
N ILE A 84 2.30 -13.40 0.05
CA ILE A 84 2.77 -14.20 -1.08
C ILE A 84 4.04 -13.51 -1.58
N PRO A 85 5.21 -14.17 -1.49
CA PRO A 85 6.45 -13.57 -1.95
C PRO A 85 6.35 -13.16 -3.42
N GLY A 86 6.76 -11.92 -3.74
CA GLY A 86 6.78 -11.42 -5.12
C GLY A 86 5.46 -10.87 -5.65
N VAL A 87 4.45 -10.65 -4.80
CA VAL A 87 3.15 -10.06 -5.20
C VAL A 87 2.99 -8.61 -4.72
N ALA A 88 3.91 -8.14 -3.87
CA ALA A 88 3.98 -6.75 -3.41
C ALA A 88 5.20 -6.04 -4.04
N PRO A 89 5.09 -4.76 -4.42
CA PRO A 89 6.21 -4.00 -4.96
C PRO A 89 7.34 -3.87 -3.95
N LYS A 90 8.60 -3.81 -4.40
CA LYS A 90 9.79 -3.92 -3.52
C LYS A 90 9.84 -2.96 -2.33
N VAL A 91 9.52 -1.67 -2.52
CA VAL A 91 9.55 -0.68 -1.42
C VAL A 91 8.41 -0.94 -0.43
N LEU A 92 7.28 -1.40 -0.96
CA LEU A 92 6.08 -1.76 -0.20
C LEU A 92 6.17 -3.16 0.43
N ALA A 93 7.06 -4.03 -0.04
CA ALA A 93 7.30 -5.35 0.52
C ALA A 93 8.16 -5.33 1.80
N LYS A 94 8.73 -4.16 2.16
CA LYS A 94 9.54 -3.97 3.37
C LYS A 94 8.68 -3.86 4.65
N PHE A 95 7.39 -3.59 4.49
CA PHE A 95 6.41 -3.35 5.56
C PHE A 95 5.33 -4.44 5.55
#